data_AF-A0A838BP32-F1
#
_entry.id   AF-A0A838BP32-F1
#
_cell.length_a   1.000
_cell.length_b   1.000
_cell.length_c   1.000
_cell.angle_alpha   90.00
_cell.angle_beta   90.00
_cell.angle_gamma   90.00
#
_symmetry.space_group_name_H-M   'P 1'
#
loop_
_entity.id
_entity.type
_entity.pdbx_description
1 polymer ?
#
loop_
_entity_poly.entity_id
_entity_poly.type
_entity_poly.pdbx_seq_one_letter_code
_entity_poly.pdbx_strand_id
1 'polypeptide(L)'
;MRPRSAARGLRAFVVVVCLVILGLGGWRDWNDREQEIARINAENLNLAKSLVQHAEDTFEVADALLVDVVDRIESGGMLPNAVKRLDTFLVDRVQSLPRIKSLTVYEEDGFLLSSSLPGHRGKVNAEKQVFFQHHRDSTNKDWFFGPLIRDPLGGDWVLTLSRRIDRADGSFGGVVQASIPPRYFANFFSRFDVGRQGSITLIYKDGTLISRYPYIERAIGSDISNEPQFLERRGSGAYEYVSPVDGVTRMGGYYRNPMFPIGVLASVGQDEALASWNREFVFRTAVMSFLVVIIATLGWMLSAELRRREEAEVELSVLAVTDGLTGLANRRMFDRQLEAAWLRSAREKSPVSLLLVDVDQFKAYNDIYGHQAGDECLRTIAGAIAGAARRPGDLVARYGGEELVVLLPDLDEAGAVAMAEEIRAKVETLRVRHEANIPTQTLTVSVGSATRIPSLDRSRHGPEELITLADAALYRAKQDGRNRVATAKAA
;
A
#
# COMPACT_ATOMS: atom_id res chain seq x y z
N MET A 1 31.74 1.06 22.31
CA MET A 1 30.63 1.33 21.37
C MET A 1 29.38 0.61 21.88
N ARG A 2 28.33 1.34 22.29
CA ARG A 2 27.06 0.68 22.70
C ARG A 2 26.45 -0.01 21.47
N PRO A 3 26.13 -1.31 21.52
CA PRO A 3 25.45 -1.96 20.40
C PRO A 3 24.14 -1.21 20.15
N ARG A 4 23.90 -0.82 18.89
CA ARG A 4 22.58 -0.33 18.48
C ARG A 4 21.62 -1.50 18.71
N SER A 5 20.86 -1.47 19.82
CA SER A 5 19.92 -2.51 20.26
C SER A 5 19.23 -3.16 19.05
N ALA A 6 19.31 -4.48 18.90
CA ALA A 6 18.74 -5.20 17.75
C ALA A 6 17.25 -4.85 17.55
N ALA A 7 16.55 -4.56 18.65
CA ALA A 7 15.17 -4.09 18.68
C ALA A 7 14.89 -2.77 17.92
N ARG A 8 15.86 -1.86 17.77
CA ARG A 8 15.69 -0.64 16.95
C ARG A 8 15.80 -0.95 15.47
N GLY A 9 16.72 -1.83 15.09
CA GLY A 9 16.85 -2.32 13.71
C GLY A 9 15.60 -3.08 13.27
N LEU A 10 15.06 -3.95 14.14
CA LEU A 10 13.83 -4.69 13.87
C LEU A 10 12.62 -3.78 13.66
N ARG A 11 12.43 -2.77 14.53
CA ARG A 11 11.34 -1.78 14.35
C ARG A 11 11.45 -1.04 13.02
N ALA A 12 12.64 -0.57 12.67
CA ALA A 12 12.87 0.12 11.41
C ALA A 12 12.56 -0.79 10.21
N PHE A 13 13.01 -2.05 10.26
CA PHE A 13 12.72 -3.05 9.24
C PHE A 13 11.22 -3.31 9.08
N VAL A 14 10.49 -3.53 10.18
CA VAL A 14 9.03 -3.75 10.15
C VAL A 14 8.30 -2.55 9.54
N VAL A 15 8.69 -1.33 9.91
CA VAL A 15 8.11 -0.10 9.33
C VAL A 15 8.35 -0.04 7.81
N VAL A 16 9.58 -0.33 7.36
CA VAL A 16 9.91 -0.35 5.93
C VAL A 16 9.09 -1.40 5.18
N VAL A 17 8.96 -2.62 5.73
CA VAL A 17 8.14 -3.69 5.13
C VAL A 17 6.67 -3.26 5.03
N CYS A 18 6.11 -2.66 6.07
CA CYS A 18 4.73 -2.16 6.04
C CYS A 18 4.54 -1.06 4.98
N LEU A 19 5.47 -0.12 4.88
CA LEU A 19 5.42 0.95 3.87
C LEU A 19 5.52 0.39 2.44
N VAL A 20 6.37 -0.62 2.21
CA VAL A 20 6.49 -1.28 0.91
C VAL A 20 5.20 -2.02 0.55
N ILE A 21 4.59 -2.74 1.49
CA ILE A 21 3.31 -3.43 1.25
C ILE A 21 2.21 -2.42 0.88
N LEU A 22 2.08 -1.33 1.64
CA LEU A 22 1.09 -0.29 1.36
C LEU A 22 1.35 0.42 0.02
N GLY A 23 2.62 0.70 -0.29
CA GLY A 23 3.03 1.34 -1.53
C GLY A 23 2.75 0.46 -2.76
N LEU A 24 3.14 -0.82 -2.70
CA LEU A 24 2.87 -1.78 -3.78
C LEU A 24 1.37 -2.04 -3.95
N GLY A 25 0.63 -2.16 -2.84
CA GLY A 25 -0.82 -2.33 -2.85
C GLY A 25 -1.53 -1.14 -3.49
N GLY A 26 -1.19 0.09 -3.06
CA GLY A 26 -1.76 1.32 -3.62
C GLY A 26 -1.41 1.51 -5.10
N TRP A 27 -0.15 1.23 -5.50
CA TRP A 27 0.27 1.29 -6.90
C TRP A 27 -0.50 0.28 -7.77
N ARG A 28 -0.66 -0.95 -7.28
CA ARG A 28 -1.45 -1.98 -7.96
C ARG A 28 -2.90 -1.56 -8.12
N ASP A 29 -3.58 -1.16 -7.04
CA ASP A 29 -5.00 -0.79 -7.10
C ASP A 29 -5.23 0.42 -8.03
N TRP A 30 -4.29 1.38 -8.06
CA TRP A 30 -4.32 2.49 -9.01
C TRP A 30 -4.23 2.00 -10.47
N ASN A 31 -3.26 1.13 -10.76
CA ASN A 31 -3.08 0.58 -12.10
C ASN A 31 -4.28 -0.28 -12.53
N ASP A 32 -4.82 -1.10 -11.62
CA ASP A 32 -6.01 -1.93 -11.88
C ASP A 32 -7.23 -1.04 -12.19
N ARG A 33 -7.37 0.12 -11.52
CA ARG A 33 -8.44 1.10 -11.81
C ARG A 33 -8.31 1.70 -13.21
N GLU A 34 -7.12 2.15 -13.57
CA GLU A 34 -6.85 2.73 -14.90
C GLU A 34 -7.11 1.71 -16.01
N GLN A 35 -6.71 0.45 -15.81
CA GLN A 35 -6.99 -0.64 -16.75
C GLN A 35 -8.48 -0.95 -16.87
N GLU A 36 -9.22 -0.95 -15.77
CA GLU A 36 -10.67 -1.15 -15.77
C GLU A 36 -11.39 -0.05 -16.57
N ILE A 37 -11.05 1.21 -16.32
CA ILE A 37 -11.59 2.37 -17.06
C ILE A 37 -11.26 2.26 -18.55
N ALA A 38 -10.01 1.93 -18.88
CA ALA A 38 -9.59 1.74 -20.28
C ALA A 38 -10.36 0.61 -20.97
N ARG A 39 -10.61 -0.51 -20.26
CA ARG A 39 -11.40 -1.63 -20.76
C ARG A 39 -12.84 -1.21 -21.05
N ILE A 40 -13.52 -0.59 -20.08
CA ILE A 40 -14.90 -0.09 -20.21
C ILE A 40 -15.00 0.88 -21.40
N ASN A 41 -14.05 1.80 -21.52
CA ASN A 41 -13.98 2.76 -22.62
C ASN A 41 -13.84 2.07 -23.99
N ALA A 42 -12.98 1.06 -24.10
CA ALA A 42 -12.81 0.29 -25.32
C ALA A 42 -14.06 -0.53 -25.68
N GLU A 43 -14.69 -1.18 -24.70
CA GLU A 43 -15.93 -1.95 -24.87
C GLU A 43 -17.08 -1.05 -25.37
N ASN A 44 -17.30 0.10 -24.74
CA ASN A 44 -18.33 1.05 -25.16
C ASN A 44 -18.07 1.64 -26.54
N LEU A 45 -16.81 1.94 -26.88
CA LEU A 45 -16.46 2.44 -28.21
C LEU A 45 -16.69 1.38 -29.29
N ASN A 46 -16.31 0.12 -29.02
CA ASN A 46 -16.56 -0.99 -29.93
C ASN A 46 -18.06 -1.24 -30.12
N LEU A 47 -18.84 -1.18 -29.04
CA LEU A 47 -20.29 -1.27 -29.10
C LEU A 47 -20.87 -0.14 -29.95
N ALA A 48 -20.48 1.12 -29.71
CA ALA A 48 -20.92 2.26 -30.51
C ALA A 48 -20.59 2.08 -32.01
N LYS A 49 -19.39 1.59 -32.33
CA LYS A 49 -18.98 1.30 -33.71
C LYS A 49 -19.87 0.25 -34.38
N SER A 50 -20.15 -0.86 -33.69
CA SER A 50 -21.06 -1.90 -34.20
C SER A 50 -22.49 -1.40 -34.39
N LEU A 51 -22.97 -0.53 -33.49
CA LEU A 51 -24.32 0.02 -33.57
C LEU A 51 -24.46 1.08 -34.67
N VAL A 52 -23.41 1.88 -34.91
CA VAL A 52 -23.33 2.75 -36.09
C VAL A 52 -23.37 1.94 -37.37
N GLN A 53 -22.60 0.85 -37.46
CA GLN A 53 -22.62 -0.03 -38.63
C GLN A 53 -24.03 -0.57 -38.90
N HIS A 54 -24.73 -1.04 -37.85
CA HIS A 54 -26.12 -1.49 -38.01
C HIS A 54 -27.06 -0.39 -38.53
N ALA A 55 -26.84 0.86 -38.11
CA ALA A 55 -27.61 1.99 -38.62
C ALA A 55 -27.29 2.28 -40.09
N GLU A 56 -26.01 2.26 -40.46
CA GLU A 56 -25.54 2.36 -41.85
C GLU A 56 -26.16 1.28 -42.74
N ASP A 57 -26.06 0.00 -42.35
CA ASP A 57 -26.65 -1.12 -43.09
C ASP A 57 -28.18 -0.96 -43.24
N THR A 58 -28.85 -0.40 -42.22
CA THR A 58 -30.29 -0.11 -42.28
C THR A 58 -30.60 0.95 -43.34
N PHE A 59 -29.76 1.99 -43.44
CA PHE A 59 -29.92 3.07 -44.41
C PHE A 59 -29.54 2.62 -45.82
N GLU A 60 -28.50 1.80 -45.99
CA GLU A 60 -28.14 1.22 -47.29
C GLU A 60 -29.26 0.33 -47.83
N VAL A 61 -29.89 -0.48 -46.96
CA VAL A 61 -31.06 -1.26 -47.39
C VAL A 61 -32.21 -0.33 -47.77
N ALA A 62 -32.49 0.71 -46.99
CA ALA A 62 -33.51 1.68 -47.36
C ALA A 62 -33.20 2.33 -48.72
N ASP A 63 -31.94 2.68 -48.96
CA ASP A 63 -31.48 3.27 -50.21
C ASP A 63 -31.69 2.35 -51.41
N ALA A 64 -31.32 1.07 -51.28
CA ALA A 64 -31.55 0.06 -52.32
C ALA A 64 -33.04 -0.06 -52.69
N LEU A 65 -33.95 0.04 -51.70
CA LEU A 65 -35.39 0.08 -51.98
C LEU A 65 -35.80 1.32 -52.77
N LEU A 66 -35.23 2.47 -52.45
CA LEU A 66 -35.52 3.71 -53.16
C LEU A 66 -35.04 3.61 -54.61
N VAL A 67 -33.85 3.07 -54.85
CA VAL A 67 -33.34 2.81 -56.20
C VAL A 67 -34.29 1.91 -56.99
N ASP A 68 -34.74 0.79 -56.41
CA ASP A 68 -35.69 -0.13 -57.06
C ASP A 68 -37.02 0.57 -57.41
N VAL A 69 -37.50 1.47 -56.55
CA VAL A 69 -38.74 2.22 -56.78
C VAL A 69 -38.53 3.28 -57.87
N VAL A 70 -37.41 4.02 -57.86
CA VAL A 70 -37.07 5.00 -58.90
C VAL A 70 -37.00 4.30 -60.26
N ASP A 71 -36.22 3.23 -60.38
CA ASP A 71 -36.06 2.49 -61.64
C ASP A 71 -37.40 1.98 -62.20
N ARG A 72 -38.27 1.46 -61.32
CA ARG A 72 -39.61 0.99 -61.71
C ARG A 72 -40.52 2.13 -62.19
N ILE A 73 -40.41 3.33 -61.61
CA ILE A 73 -41.23 4.48 -62.03
C ILE A 73 -40.69 5.07 -63.35
N GLU A 74 -39.37 5.23 -63.47
CA GLU A 74 -38.71 5.78 -64.66
C GLU A 74 -38.87 4.85 -65.87
N SER A 75 -38.82 3.52 -65.68
CA SER A 75 -39.02 2.54 -66.76
C SER A 75 -40.49 2.22 -67.06
N GLY A 76 -41.37 2.26 -66.05
CA GLY A 76 -42.77 1.80 -66.14
C GLY A 76 -43.81 2.89 -66.42
N GLY A 77 -43.44 4.16 -66.23
CA GLY A 77 -44.32 5.33 -66.37
C GLY A 77 -45.39 5.45 -65.27
N MET A 78 -46.03 6.63 -65.17
CA MET A 78 -46.99 6.97 -64.10
C MET A 78 -48.47 6.76 -64.49
N LEU A 79 -48.77 5.83 -65.41
CA LEU A 79 -50.16 5.55 -65.82
C LEU A 79 -50.98 4.93 -64.66
N PRO A 80 -52.31 5.10 -64.60
CA PRO A 80 -53.14 4.60 -63.49
C PRO A 80 -52.97 3.10 -63.17
N ASN A 81 -52.79 2.26 -64.20
CA ASN A 81 -52.53 0.82 -64.03
C ASN A 81 -51.12 0.54 -63.48
N ALA A 82 -50.13 1.38 -63.81
CA ALA A 82 -48.78 1.29 -63.25
C ALA A 82 -48.77 1.69 -61.77
N VAL A 83 -49.53 2.73 -61.41
CA VAL A 83 -49.66 3.23 -60.03
C VAL A 83 -50.32 2.20 -59.10
N LYS A 84 -51.33 1.45 -59.55
CA LYS A 84 -51.93 0.35 -58.76
C LYS A 84 -50.96 -0.82 -58.53
N ARG A 85 -50.13 -1.15 -59.54
CA ARG A 85 -49.07 -2.16 -59.39
C ARG A 85 -47.97 -1.68 -58.45
N LEU A 86 -47.66 -0.38 -58.48
CA LEU A 86 -46.72 0.24 -57.57
C LEU A 86 -47.18 0.13 -56.12
N ASP A 87 -48.45 0.39 -55.80
CA ASP A 87 -48.94 0.21 -54.41
C ASP A 87 -48.71 -1.21 -53.91
N THR A 88 -49.09 -2.20 -54.72
CA THR A 88 -48.97 -3.62 -54.34
C THR A 88 -47.51 -3.94 -54.07
N PHE A 89 -46.61 -3.48 -54.95
CA PHE A 89 -45.17 -3.61 -54.77
C PHE A 89 -44.65 -2.93 -53.50
N LEU A 90 -45.04 -1.68 -53.23
CA LEU A 90 -44.61 -0.94 -52.04
C LEU A 90 -45.09 -1.61 -50.75
N VAL A 91 -46.34 -2.08 -50.72
CA VAL A 91 -46.91 -2.81 -49.58
C VAL A 91 -46.15 -4.11 -49.34
N ASP A 92 -45.99 -4.94 -50.37
CA ASP A 92 -45.29 -6.24 -50.28
C ASP A 92 -43.84 -6.05 -49.80
N ARG A 93 -43.17 -5.01 -50.30
CA ARG A 93 -41.78 -4.73 -49.94
C ARG A 93 -41.63 -4.30 -48.49
N VAL A 94 -42.48 -3.39 -48.01
CA VAL A 94 -42.46 -2.94 -46.60
C VAL A 94 -42.87 -4.06 -45.63
N GLN A 95 -43.83 -4.92 -46.00
CA GLN A 95 -44.19 -6.08 -45.17
C GLN A 95 -43.02 -7.04 -44.94
N SER A 96 -42.13 -7.18 -45.93
CA SER A 96 -40.91 -8.00 -45.81
C SER A 96 -39.78 -7.32 -45.00
N LEU A 97 -39.91 -6.03 -44.68
CA LEU A 97 -38.84 -5.21 -44.10
C LEU A 97 -39.36 -4.40 -42.90
N PRO A 98 -39.47 -5.02 -41.70
CA PRO A 98 -40.05 -4.39 -40.50
C PRO A 98 -39.28 -3.17 -39.98
N ARG A 99 -38.10 -2.87 -40.54
CA ARG A 99 -37.30 -1.66 -40.26
C ARG A 99 -37.78 -0.41 -40.98
N ILE A 100 -38.56 -0.56 -42.05
CA ILE A 100 -39.14 0.54 -42.82
C ILE A 100 -40.60 0.69 -42.40
N LYS A 101 -41.00 1.89 -41.93
CA LYS A 101 -42.41 2.19 -41.61
C LYS A 101 -43.24 2.31 -42.87
N SER A 102 -42.73 3.06 -43.85
CA SER A 102 -43.42 3.29 -45.10
C SER A 102 -42.46 3.61 -46.25
N LEU A 103 -42.87 3.26 -47.46
CA LEU A 103 -42.35 3.80 -48.71
C LEU A 103 -43.44 4.67 -49.33
N THR A 104 -43.05 5.85 -49.79
CA THR A 104 -43.97 6.91 -50.17
C THR A 104 -43.46 7.62 -51.41
N VAL A 105 -44.32 7.83 -52.40
CA VAL A 105 -44.00 8.46 -53.68
C VAL A 105 -44.86 9.72 -53.83
N TYR A 106 -44.19 10.85 -54.04
CA TYR A 106 -44.81 12.15 -54.27
C TYR A 106 -44.61 12.58 -55.72
N GLU A 107 -45.63 13.21 -56.30
CA GLU A 107 -45.57 13.80 -57.64
C GLU A 107 -44.78 15.12 -57.64
N GLU A 108 -44.63 15.72 -58.82
CA GLU A 108 -43.89 16.98 -59.00
C GLU A 108 -44.47 18.17 -58.21
N ASP A 109 -45.76 18.14 -57.93
CA ASP A 109 -46.51 19.15 -57.18
C ASP A 109 -46.50 18.88 -55.66
N GLY A 110 -45.82 17.81 -55.25
CA GLY A 110 -45.66 17.40 -53.86
C GLY A 110 -46.83 16.58 -53.31
N PHE A 111 -47.90 16.33 -54.07
CA PHE A 111 -48.99 15.49 -53.61
C PHE A 111 -48.62 14.01 -53.63
N LEU A 112 -49.20 13.26 -52.69
CA LEU A 112 -48.98 11.83 -52.56
C LEU A 112 -49.59 11.02 -53.72
N LEU A 113 -48.74 10.38 -54.52
CA LEU A 113 -49.12 9.46 -55.60
C LEU A 113 -49.44 8.05 -55.09
N SER A 114 -48.51 7.48 -54.31
CA SER A 114 -48.54 6.08 -53.88
C SER A 114 -47.82 5.92 -52.55
N SER A 115 -48.30 4.99 -51.72
CA SER A 115 -47.68 4.67 -50.44
C SER A 115 -47.93 3.22 -50.07
N SER A 116 -47.01 2.64 -49.31
CA SER A 116 -47.22 1.36 -48.63
C SER A 116 -48.26 1.44 -47.50
N LEU A 117 -48.66 2.65 -47.07
CA LEU A 117 -49.72 2.85 -46.08
C LEU A 117 -51.06 3.20 -46.77
N PRO A 118 -52.19 2.58 -46.35
CA PRO A 118 -53.48 2.82 -46.98
C PRO A 118 -54.05 4.22 -46.65
N GLY A 119 -54.87 4.78 -47.55
CA GLY A 119 -55.85 5.84 -47.21
C GLY A 119 -55.46 7.32 -47.40
N HIS A 120 -54.25 7.63 -47.85
CA HIS A 120 -53.69 9.00 -47.80
C HIS A 120 -53.50 9.72 -49.15
N ARG A 121 -53.82 9.07 -50.28
CA ARG A 121 -53.60 9.60 -51.64
C ARG A 121 -54.28 10.94 -51.88
N GLY A 122 -53.56 11.89 -52.49
CA GLY A 122 -54.05 13.24 -52.80
C GLY A 122 -54.42 14.11 -51.58
N LYS A 123 -54.26 13.60 -50.35
CA LYS A 123 -54.59 14.32 -49.11
C LYS A 123 -53.37 14.89 -48.40
N VAL A 124 -52.20 14.33 -48.70
CA VAL A 124 -50.93 14.67 -48.08
C VAL A 124 -50.03 15.32 -49.12
N ASN A 125 -49.46 16.47 -48.76
CA ASN A 125 -48.55 17.22 -49.61
C ASN A 125 -47.21 17.44 -48.87
N ALA A 126 -46.11 17.12 -49.56
CA ALA A 126 -44.74 17.21 -49.04
C ALA A 126 -43.94 18.40 -49.58
N GLU A 127 -44.54 19.34 -50.33
CA GLU A 127 -43.85 20.48 -50.95
C GLU A 127 -43.07 21.33 -49.93
N LYS A 128 -43.58 21.43 -48.69
CA LYS A 128 -42.93 22.17 -47.60
C LYS A 128 -41.83 21.37 -46.88
N GLN A 129 -41.66 20.09 -47.19
CA GLN A 129 -40.66 19.24 -46.57
C GLN A 129 -39.28 19.49 -47.18
N VAL A 130 -38.25 19.51 -46.33
CA VAL A 130 -36.87 19.79 -46.73
C VAL A 130 -36.37 18.80 -47.80
N PHE A 131 -36.71 17.52 -47.65
CA PHE A 131 -36.30 16.49 -48.61
C PHE A 131 -36.91 16.70 -50.00
N PHE A 132 -38.14 17.24 -50.07
CA PHE A 132 -38.82 17.47 -51.34
C PHE A 132 -38.20 18.67 -52.07
N GLN A 133 -37.99 19.78 -51.34
CA GLN A 133 -37.34 20.97 -51.86
C GLN A 133 -35.91 20.67 -52.33
N HIS A 134 -35.16 19.88 -51.56
CA HIS A 134 -33.81 19.44 -51.94
C HIS A 134 -33.81 18.76 -53.31
N HIS A 135 -34.68 17.77 -53.52
CA HIS A 135 -34.74 17.04 -54.78
C HIS A 135 -35.38 17.81 -55.92
N ARG A 136 -36.30 18.74 -55.66
CA ARG A 136 -36.87 19.63 -56.69
C ARG A 136 -35.80 20.58 -57.25
N ASP A 137 -35.03 21.18 -56.34
CA ASP A 137 -34.10 22.27 -56.64
C ASP A 137 -32.70 21.76 -57.04
N SER A 138 -32.43 20.45 -56.90
CA SER A 138 -31.17 19.78 -57.26
C SER A 138 -31.38 18.73 -58.34
N THR A 139 -30.44 18.61 -59.29
CA THR A 139 -30.40 17.51 -60.27
C THR A 139 -29.63 16.28 -59.76
N ASN A 140 -29.21 16.27 -58.50
CA ASN A 140 -28.54 15.10 -57.92
C ASN A 140 -29.52 13.93 -57.75
N LYS A 141 -29.12 12.74 -58.18
CA LYS A 141 -29.88 11.49 -58.06
C LYS A 141 -29.52 10.68 -56.81
N ASP A 142 -28.47 11.07 -56.09
CA ASP A 142 -28.06 10.43 -54.85
C ASP A 142 -29.16 10.53 -53.79
N TRP A 143 -29.04 9.68 -52.77
CA TRP A 143 -29.91 9.76 -51.62
C TRP A 143 -29.73 11.09 -50.88
N PHE A 144 -30.83 11.57 -50.29
CA PHE A 144 -30.82 12.67 -49.35
C PHE A 144 -31.27 12.16 -47.97
N PHE A 145 -30.38 12.25 -46.99
CA PHE A 145 -30.65 11.92 -45.59
C PHE A 145 -31.27 13.13 -44.90
N GLY A 146 -32.60 13.13 -44.81
CA GLY A 146 -33.38 14.25 -44.31
C GLY A 146 -33.37 14.38 -42.79
N PRO A 147 -33.87 15.51 -42.26
CA PRO A 147 -34.02 15.72 -40.83
C PRO A 147 -35.06 14.77 -40.24
N LEU A 148 -35.06 14.64 -38.91
CA LEU A 148 -36.13 13.97 -38.19
C LEU A 148 -37.40 14.82 -38.30
N ILE A 149 -38.48 14.25 -38.84
CA ILE A 149 -39.75 14.96 -39.02
C ILE A 149 -40.91 14.21 -38.37
N ARG A 150 -42.00 14.93 -38.13
CA ARG A 150 -43.31 14.33 -37.86
C ARG A 150 -43.89 13.82 -39.17
N ASP A 151 -44.11 12.52 -39.23
CA ASP A 151 -44.59 11.83 -40.43
C ASP A 151 -45.91 12.44 -40.93
N PRO A 152 -45.96 12.95 -42.17
CA PRO A 152 -47.19 13.50 -42.75
C PRO A 152 -48.35 12.49 -42.83
N LEU A 153 -48.06 11.17 -42.78
CA LEU A 153 -49.06 10.10 -42.87
C LEU A 153 -49.61 9.65 -41.51
N GLY A 154 -48.92 9.94 -40.40
CA GLY A 154 -49.27 9.34 -39.10
C GLY A 154 -48.80 10.08 -37.85
N GLY A 155 -48.12 11.23 -37.98
CA GLY A 155 -47.73 12.10 -36.86
C GLY A 155 -46.58 11.60 -35.98
N ASP A 156 -46.16 10.34 -36.07
CA ASP A 156 -44.98 9.85 -35.35
C ASP A 156 -43.69 10.49 -35.87
N TRP A 157 -42.66 10.56 -35.04
CA TRP A 157 -41.32 10.89 -35.52
C TRP A 157 -40.80 9.82 -36.49
N VAL A 158 -40.21 10.25 -37.61
CA VAL A 158 -39.56 9.39 -38.60
C VAL A 158 -38.27 10.03 -39.08
N LEU A 159 -37.24 9.21 -39.27
CA LEU A 159 -36.12 9.56 -40.14
C LEU A 159 -36.54 9.35 -41.58
N THR A 160 -36.08 10.24 -42.45
CA THR A 160 -36.38 10.16 -43.88
C THR A 160 -35.13 9.95 -44.70
N LEU A 161 -35.16 8.96 -45.58
CA LEU A 161 -34.21 8.82 -46.69
C LEU A 161 -35.00 8.99 -47.98
N SER A 162 -34.47 9.72 -48.95
CA SER A 162 -35.24 10.05 -50.16
C SER A 162 -34.37 10.13 -51.41
N ARG A 163 -34.97 9.87 -52.57
CA ARG A 163 -34.33 10.03 -53.89
C ARG A 163 -35.24 10.79 -54.86
N ARG A 164 -34.62 11.54 -55.74
CA ARG A 164 -35.26 12.20 -56.87
C ARG A 164 -35.73 11.17 -57.91
N ILE A 165 -36.90 11.42 -58.48
CA ILE A 165 -37.42 10.74 -59.66
C ILE A 165 -37.32 11.73 -60.82
N ASP A 166 -36.74 11.31 -61.94
CA ASP A 166 -36.74 12.11 -63.16
C ASP A 166 -37.80 11.64 -64.15
N ARG A 167 -38.20 12.55 -65.03
CA ARG A 167 -38.92 12.20 -66.25
C ARG A 167 -37.96 11.70 -67.33
N ALA A 168 -38.53 11.16 -68.40
CA ALA A 168 -37.77 10.75 -69.58
C ALA A 168 -36.96 11.89 -70.22
N ASP A 169 -37.38 13.15 -70.03
CA ASP A 169 -36.67 14.35 -70.50
C ASP A 169 -35.66 14.91 -69.47
N GLY A 170 -35.48 14.25 -68.33
CA GLY A 170 -34.60 14.68 -67.23
C GLY A 170 -35.17 15.77 -66.33
N SER A 171 -36.40 16.24 -66.57
CA SER A 171 -37.09 17.17 -65.67
C SER A 171 -37.52 16.46 -64.38
N PHE A 172 -37.81 17.25 -63.34
CA PHE A 172 -38.21 16.73 -62.03
C PHE A 172 -39.55 16.00 -62.12
N GLY A 173 -39.56 14.70 -61.85
CA GLY A 173 -40.75 13.85 -61.88
C GLY A 173 -41.38 13.61 -60.51
N GLY A 174 -40.70 13.97 -59.42
CA GLY A 174 -41.18 13.79 -58.05
C GLY A 174 -40.10 13.20 -57.13
N VAL A 175 -40.54 12.64 -56.00
CA VAL A 175 -39.64 12.12 -54.96
C VAL A 175 -40.17 10.81 -54.40
N VAL A 176 -39.28 9.83 -54.24
CA VAL A 176 -39.53 8.66 -53.40
C VAL A 176 -38.88 8.85 -52.03
N GLN A 177 -39.59 8.46 -50.97
CA GLN A 177 -39.18 8.61 -49.59
C GLN A 177 -39.40 7.31 -48.81
N ALA A 178 -38.40 6.90 -48.05
CA ALA A 178 -38.50 5.86 -47.02
C ALA A 178 -38.58 6.52 -45.65
N SER A 179 -39.50 6.04 -44.81
CA SER A 179 -39.66 6.45 -43.41
C SER A 179 -39.14 5.36 -42.49
N ILE A 180 -38.20 5.70 -41.60
CA ILE A 180 -37.66 4.78 -40.59
C ILE A 180 -38.04 5.32 -39.21
N PRO A 181 -38.78 4.57 -38.37
CA PRO A 181 -39.20 5.06 -37.07
C PRO A 181 -38.03 5.00 -36.07
N PRO A 182 -37.76 6.04 -35.26
CA PRO A 182 -36.77 5.99 -34.18
C PRO A 182 -36.89 4.76 -33.27
N ARG A 183 -38.12 4.34 -32.99
CA ARG A 183 -38.43 3.19 -32.14
C ARG A 183 -37.83 1.88 -32.65
N TYR A 184 -37.61 1.73 -33.96
CA TYR A 184 -36.91 0.58 -34.53
C TYR A 184 -35.51 0.43 -33.93
N PHE A 185 -34.73 1.52 -33.94
CA PHE A 185 -33.38 1.53 -33.37
C PHE A 185 -33.42 1.28 -31.86
N ALA A 186 -34.35 1.91 -31.13
CA ALA A 186 -34.47 1.69 -29.70
C ALA A 186 -34.77 0.23 -29.33
N ASN A 187 -35.63 -0.43 -30.12
CA ASN A 187 -35.94 -1.86 -29.95
C ASN A 187 -34.72 -2.73 -30.27
N PHE A 188 -33.94 -2.39 -31.30
CA PHE A 188 -32.69 -3.10 -31.57
C PHE A 188 -31.66 -2.90 -30.45
N PHE A 189 -31.49 -1.66 -29.98
CA PHE A 189 -30.58 -1.31 -28.89
C PHE A 189 -30.95 -2.00 -27.56
N SER A 190 -32.24 -2.28 -27.32
CA SER A 190 -32.68 -3.02 -26.12
C SER A 190 -32.12 -4.43 -25.98
N ARG A 191 -31.54 -4.99 -27.06
CA ARG A 191 -30.91 -6.32 -27.06
C ARG A 191 -29.50 -6.32 -26.47
N PHE A 192 -28.92 -5.14 -26.26
CA PHE A 192 -27.60 -4.99 -25.68
C PHE A 192 -27.73 -4.63 -24.21
N ASP A 193 -26.99 -5.34 -23.37
CA ASP A 193 -26.92 -5.03 -21.96
C ASP A 193 -25.92 -3.89 -21.75
N VAL A 194 -26.43 -2.75 -21.30
CA VAL A 194 -25.65 -1.56 -20.91
C VAL A 194 -25.82 -1.24 -19.43
N GLY A 195 -26.35 -2.18 -18.64
CA GLY A 195 -26.68 -1.96 -17.24
C GLY A 195 -27.98 -1.17 -17.03
N ARG A 196 -28.39 -1.05 -15.77
CA ARG A 196 -29.65 -0.36 -15.38
C ARG A 196 -29.57 1.14 -15.56
N GLN A 197 -28.37 1.70 -15.42
CA GLN A 197 -28.11 3.12 -15.59
C GLN A 197 -27.55 3.44 -16.99
N GLY A 198 -27.34 2.45 -17.86
CA GLY A 198 -26.81 2.70 -19.20
C GLY A 198 -27.77 3.35 -20.17
N SER A 199 -27.24 3.78 -21.30
CA SER A 199 -28.03 4.23 -22.44
C SER A 199 -27.29 4.03 -23.76
N ILE A 200 -28.07 3.84 -24.81
CA ILE A 200 -27.60 3.87 -26.20
C ILE A 200 -28.38 4.96 -26.91
N THR A 201 -27.69 5.90 -27.53
CA THR A 201 -28.31 7.06 -28.20
C THR A 201 -27.80 7.18 -29.63
N LEU A 202 -28.71 7.20 -30.59
CA LEU A 202 -28.46 7.56 -31.97
C LEU A 202 -28.75 9.05 -32.15
N ILE A 203 -27.83 9.76 -32.76
CA ILE A 203 -27.88 11.22 -32.89
C ILE A 203 -27.42 11.66 -34.27
N TYR A 204 -27.87 12.83 -34.70
CA TYR A 204 -27.30 13.52 -35.84
C TYR A 204 -25.94 14.11 -35.48
N LYS A 205 -25.15 14.42 -36.51
CA LYS A 205 -23.87 15.15 -36.39
C LYS A 205 -24.05 16.52 -35.72
N ASP A 206 -25.21 17.14 -35.85
CA ASP A 206 -25.53 18.43 -35.24
C ASP A 206 -25.95 18.33 -33.76
N GLY A 207 -26.04 17.13 -33.20
CA GLY A 207 -26.46 16.90 -31.81
C GLY A 207 -27.96 16.69 -31.62
N THR A 208 -28.76 16.62 -32.69
CA THR A 208 -30.18 16.28 -32.58
C THR A 208 -30.37 14.80 -32.23
N LEU A 209 -31.14 14.51 -31.17
CA LEU A 209 -31.40 13.15 -30.72
C LEU A 209 -32.39 12.44 -31.64
N ILE A 210 -31.93 11.37 -32.30
CA ILE A 210 -32.72 10.57 -33.24
C ILE A 210 -33.50 9.50 -32.51
N SER A 211 -32.79 8.65 -31.75
CA SER A 211 -33.36 7.52 -31.03
C SER A 211 -32.54 7.21 -29.80
N ARG A 212 -33.16 6.58 -28.79
CA ARG A 212 -32.45 6.13 -27.60
C ARG A 212 -33.06 4.89 -26.97
N TYR A 213 -32.23 4.15 -26.25
CA TYR A 213 -32.61 3.13 -25.29
C TYR A 213 -32.04 3.48 -23.90
N PRO A 214 -32.83 3.39 -22.81
CA PRO A 214 -34.29 3.21 -22.78
C PRO A 214 -35.04 4.30 -23.56
N TYR A 215 -36.18 3.96 -24.17
CA TYR A 215 -36.90 4.87 -25.06
C TYR A 215 -37.66 5.95 -24.27
N ILE A 216 -37.34 7.23 -24.54
CA ILE A 216 -38.02 8.38 -23.94
C ILE A 216 -38.51 9.29 -25.06
N GLU A 217 -39.83 9.28 -25.30
CA GLU A 217 -40.43 9.99 -26.44
C GLU A 217 -40.21 11.50 -26.41
N ARG A 218 -40.30 12.13 -25.22
CA ARG A 218 -40.07 13.58 -25.05
C ARG A 218 -38.65 14.04 -25.38
N ALA A 219 -37.70 13.11 -25.46
CA ALA A 219 -36.30 13.41 -25.79
C ALA A 219 -36.02 13.26 -27.29
N ILE A 220 -36.92 12.64 -28.05
CA ILE A 220 -36.73 12.45 -29.49
C ILE A 220 -36.88 13.81 -30.19
N GLY A 221 -35.86 14.20 -30.96
CA GLY A 221 -35.77 15.50 -31.63
C GLY A 221 -35.20 16.63 -30.77
N SER A 222 -34.83 16.39 -29.51
CA SER A 222 -34.17 17.41 -28.68
C SER A 222 -32.73 17.62 -29.11
N ASP A 223 -32.27 18.87 -29.07
CA ASP A 223 -30.88 19.24 -29.28
C ASP A 223 -30.04 18.99 -28.01
N ILE A 224 -28.99 18.18 -28.12
CA ILE A 224 -28.02 17.91 -27.04
C ILE A 224 -26.61 18.43 -27.37
N SER A 225 -26.47 19.30 -28.38
CA SER A 225 -25.19 19.83 -28.87
C SER A 225 -24.49 20.80 -27.93
N ASN A 226 -25.24 21.47 -27.04
CA ASN A 226 -24.73 22.45 -26.11
C ASN A 226 -23.98 21.83 -24.90
N GLU A 227 -23.90 20.51 -24.81
CA GLU A 227 -23.17 19.85 -23.74
C GLU A 227 -21.65 19.93 -23.99
N PRO A 228 -20.82 20.18 -22.95
CA PRO A 228 -19.36 20.29 -23.08
C PRO A 228 -18.71 19.14 -23.84
N GLN A 229 -19.22 17.90 -23.69
CA GLN A 229 -18.71 16.74 -24.43
C GLN A 229 -18.95 16.78 -25.95
N PHE A 230 -19.99 17.49 -26.41
CA PHE A 230 -20.26 17.74 -27.84
C PHE A 230 -19.49 18.96 -28.35
N LEU A 231 -19.33 19.98 -27.49
CA LEU A 231 -18.61 21.22 -27.80
C LEU A 231 -17.10 21.01 -27.99
N GLU A 232 -16.49 20.02 -27.32
CA GLU A 232 -15.05 19.75 -27.43
C GLU A 232 -14.61 19.17 -28.80
N ARG A 233 -15.52 18.91 -29.75
CA ARG A 233 -15.20 18.44 -31.12
C ARG A 233 -14.25 17.24 -31.16
N ARG A 234 -14.22 16.39 -30.13
CA ARG A 234 -13.49 15.14 -30.19
C ARG A 234 -14.24 14.23 -31.16
N GLY A 235 -13.51 13.57 -32.06
CA GLY A 235 -14.09 12.65 -33.04
C GLY A 235 -14.71 11.42 -32.38
N SER A 236 -14.61 10.25 -33.00
CA SER A 236 -14.94 9.01 -32.30
C SER A 236 -13.99 8.80 -31.11
N GLY A 237 -14.50 8.35 -29.96
CA GLY A 237 -13.70 8.13 -28.75
C GLY A 237 -14.55 7.85 -27.50
N ALA A 238 -13.90 7.80 -26.34
CA ALA A 238 -14.55 7.53 -25.06
C ALA A 238 -14.49 8.74 -24.13
N TYR A 239 -15.58 9.00 -23.41
CA TYR A 239 -15.79 10.21 -22.62
C TYR A 239 -16.66 9.94 -21.40
N GLU A 240 -16.41 10.69 -20.32
CA GLU A 240 -17.32 10.78 -19.18
C GLU A 240 -18.25 11.97 -19.36
N TYR A 241 -19.53 11.81 -19.01
CA TYR A 241 -20.51 12.88 -19.15
C TYR A 241 -21.71 12.72 -18.22
N VAL A 242 -22.43 13.81 -17.99
CA VAL A 242 -23.75 13.79 -17.34
C VAL A 242 -24.82 13.84 -18.43
N SER A 243 -25.75 12.89 -18.40
CA SER A 243 -26.79 12.83 -19.42
C SER A 243 -27.78 13.99 -19.29
N PRO A 244 -28.02 14.76 -20.36
CA PRO A 244 -28.97 15.88 -20.34
C PRO A 244 -30.43 15.43 -20.24
N VAL A 245 -30.71 14.14 -20.44
CA VAL A 245 -32.08 13.63 -20.48
C VAL A 245 -32.56 13.08 -19.15
N ASP A 246 -31.66 12.54 -18.33
CA ASP A 246 -31.98 11.88 -17.05
C ASP A 246 -31.00 12.19 -15.90
N GLY A 247 -29.97 13.01 -16.13
CA GLY A 247 -29.06 13.50 -15.08
C GLY A 247 -28.06 12.48 -14.54
N VAL A 248 -27.97 11.28 -15.14
CA VAL A 248 -27.07 10.22 -14.68
C VAL A 248 -25.67 10.43 -15.24
N THR A 249 -24.64 10.32 -14.39
CA THR A 249 -23.23 10.32 -14.79
C THR A 249 -22.85 8.99 -15.44
N ARG A 250 -22.31 9.07 -16.66
CA ARG A 250 -22.03 7.90 -17.50
C ARG A 250 -20.63 7.95 -18.09
N MET A 251 -20.12 6.76 -18.37
CA MET A 251 -18.94 6.55 -19.20
C MET A 251 -19.44 6.05 -20.56
N GLY A 252 -19.13 6.78 -21.63
CA GLY A 252 -19.66 6.51 -22.96
C GLY A 252 -18.59 6.41 -24.04
N GLY A 253 -18.83 5.53 -25.00
CA GLY A 253 -18.12 5.48 -26.28
C GLY A 253 -19.00 6.10 -27.36
N TYR A 254 -18.43 7.04 -28.10
CA TYR A 254 -19.06 7.67 -29.26
C TYR A 254 -18.35 7.26 -30.53
N TYR A 255 -19.12 6.81 -31.51
CA TYR A 255 -18.60 6.58 -32.86
C TYR A 255 -19.44 7.37 -33.85
N ARG A 256 -18.76 8.11 -34.73
CA ARG A 256 -19.39 8.86 -35.81
C ARG A 256 -19.30 8.08 -37.12
N ASN A 257 -20.41 8.00 -37.84
CA ASN A 257 -20.43 7.39 -39.16
C ASN A 257 -19.73 8.30 -40.20
N PRO A 258 -18.88 7.75 -41.08
CA PRO A 258 -18.22 8.53 -42.12
C PRO A 258 -19.14 8.87 -43.32
N MET A 259 -20.13 8.02 -43.61
CA MET A 259 -21.01 8.12 -44.79
C MET A 259 -22.28 8.92 -44.48
N PHE A 260 -23.01 8.54 -43.44
CA PHE A 260 -24.23 9.18 -42.98
C PHE A 260 -23.93 10.21 -41.87
N PRO A 261 -24.67 11.33 -41.79
CA PRO A 261 -24.44 12.37 -40.79
C PRO A 261 -24.99 12.00 -39.40
N ILE A 262 -24.68 10.79 -38.93
CA ILE A 262 -25.12 10.22 -37.65
C ILE A 262 -23.94 9.76 -36.79
N GLY A 263 -24.20 9.57 -35.50
CA GLY A 263 -23.31 8.86 -34.59
C GLY A 263 -24.11 8.10 -33.53
N VAL A 264 -23.47 7.13 -32.91
CA VAL A 264 -24.03 6.41 -31.76
C VAL A 264 -23.16 6.66 -30.54
N LEU A 265 -23.81 6.97 -29.43
CA LEU A 265 -23.25 7.04 -28.10
C LEU A 265 -23.76 5.85 -27.29
N ALA A 266 -22.89 4.88 -27.03
CA ALA A 266 -23.17 3.75 -26.15
C ALA A 266 -22.52 4.02 -24.79
N SER A 267 -23.25 3.85 -23.70
CA SER A 267 -22.78 4.29 -22.39
C SER A 267 -23.35 3.48 -21.24
N VAL A 268 -22.56 3.37 -20.18
CA VAL A 268 -22.90 2.69 -18.92
C VAL A 268 -22.88 3.70 -17.77
N GLY A 269 -23.66 3.44 -16.72
CA GLY A 269 -23.60 4.27 -15.50
C GLY A 269 -22.25 4.14 -14.82
N GLN A 270 -21.63 5.25 -14.43
CA GLN A 270 -20.28 5.24 -13.83
C GLN A 270 -20.26 4.47 -12.50
N ASP A 271 -21.26 4.69 -11.65
CA ASP A 271 -21.38 4.00 -10.35
C ASP A 271 -21.56 2.49 -10.53
N GLU A 272 -22.40 2.07 -11.49
CA GLU A 272 -22.66 0.67 -11.79
C GLU A 272 -21.42 -0.02 -12.40
N ALA A 273 -20.75 0.64 -13.34
CA ALA A 273 -19.56 0.13 -13.99
C ALA A 273 -18.39 -0.06 -13.00
N LEU A 274 -18.21 0.88 -12.06
CA LEU A 274 -17.15 0.82 -11.06
C LEU A 274 -17.56 0.07 -9.78
N ALA A 275 -18.83 -0.36 -9.64
CA ALA A 275 -19.31 -1.00 -8.43
C ALA A 275 -18.55 -2.29 -8.08
N SER A 276 -18.21 -3.10 -9.09
CA SER A 276 -17.44 -4.33 -8.89
C SER A 276 -16.03 -4.01 -8.40
N TRP A 277 -15.33 -3.11 -9.10
CA TRP A 277 -14.00 -2.65 -8.73
C TRP A 277 -13.97 -2.05 -7.32
N ASN A 278 -14.93 -1.18 -6.99
CA ASN A 278 -15.05 -0.56 -5.66
C ASN A 278 -15.19 -1.61 -4.55
N ARG A 279 -16.02 -2.63 -4.76
CA ARG A 279 -16.24 -3.70 -3.76
C ARG A 279 -14.97 -4.52 -3.55
N GLU A 280 -14.29 -4.89 -4.64
CA GLU A 280 -13.04 -5.64 -4.57
C GLU A 280 -11.91 -4.82 -3.95
N PHE A 281 -11.81 -3.54 -4.31
CA PHE A 281 -10.86 -2.59 -3.74
C PHE A 281 -11.04 -2.52 -2.21
N VAL A 282 -12.26 -2.26 -1.73
CA VAL A 282 -12.55 -2.19 -0.29
C VAL A 282 -12.17 -3.50 0.41
N PHE A 283 -12.54 -4.65 -0.15
CA PHE A 283 -12.20 -5.95 0.43
C PHE A 283 -10.68 -6.19 0.48
N ARG A 284 -9.96 -5.98 -0.63
CA ARG A 284 -8.51 -6.17 -0.70
C ARG A 284 -7.76 -5.20 0.22
N THR A 285 -8.14 -3.92 0.23
CA THR A 285 -7.53 -2.92 1.11
C THR A 285 -7.80 -3.25 2.58
N ALA A 286 -8.98 -3.75 2.93
CA ALA A 286 -9.28 -4.16 4.31
C ALA A 286 -8.41 -5.34 4.76
N VAL A 287 -8.29 -6.39 3.93
CA VAL A 287 -7.42 -7.54 4.22
C VAL A 287 -5.96 -7.12 4.33
N MET A 288 -5.47 -6.29 3.40
CA MET A 288 -4.09 -5.79 3.42
C MET A 288 -3.81 -4.94 4.66
N SER A 289 -4.73 -4.04 5.02
CA SER A 289 -4.60 -3.20 6.22
C SER A 289 -4.57 -4.05 7.50
N PHE A 290 -5.41 -5.08 7.57
CA PHE A 290 -5.42 -6.03 8.68
C PHE A 290 -4.08 -6.78 8.81
N LEU A 291 -3.52 -7.27 7.70
CA LEU A 291 -2.22 -7.93 7.69
C LEU A 291 -1.07 -7.00 8.10
N VAL A 292 -1.09 -5.74 7.65
CA VAL A 292 -0.10 -4.73 8.05
C VAL A 292 -0.17 -4.45 9.55
N VAL A 293 -1.37 -4.35 10.12
CA VAL A 293 -1.55 -4.19 11.57
C VAL A 293 -1.02 -5.41 12.33
N ILE A 294 -1.25 -6.63 11.84
CA ILE A 294 -0.69 -7.85 12.43
C ILE A 294 0.85 -7.82 12.39
N ILE A 295 1.44 -7.50 11.24
CA ILE A 295 2.91 -7.43 11.10
C ILE A 295 3.50 -6.36 12.02
N ALA A 296 2.88 -5.18 12.09
CA ALA A 296 3.33 -4.10 12.96
C ALA A 296 3.23 -4.47 14.45
N THR A 297 2.12 -5.09 14.86
CA THR A 297 1.90 -5.52 16.26
C THR A 297 2.86 -6.64 16.67
N LEU A 298 3.03 -7.67 15.84
CA LEU A 298 4.01 -8.74 16.07
C LEU A 298 5.44 -8.20 16.09
N GLY A 299 5.79 -7.33 15.16
CA GLY A 299 7.09 -6.67 15.11
C GLY A 299 7.37 -5.83 16.36
N TRP A 300 6.35 -5.13 16.86
CA TRP A 300 6.45 -4.36 18.11
C TRP A 300 6.61 -5.26 19.34
N MET A 301 5.80 -6.31 19.44
CA MET A 301 5.85 -7.30 20.51
C MET A 301 7.21 -7.99 20.55
N LEU A 302 7.71 -8.49 19.42
CA LEU A 302 9.03 -9.13 19.32
C LEU A 302 10.15 -8.15 19.69
N SER A 303 10.08 -6.91 19.23
CA SER A 303 11.06 -5.89 19.61
C SER A 303 11.04 -5.57 21.10
N ALA A 304 9.87 -5.63 21.75
CA ALA A 304 9.74 -5.44 23.20
C ALA A 304 10.33 -6.63 23.97
N GLU A 305 10.06 -7.86 23.53
CA GLU A 305 10.62 -9.08 24.10
C GLU A 305 12.16 -9.12 23.99
N LEU A 306 12.72 -8.76 22.83
CA LEU A 306 14.17 -8.69 22.65
C LEU A 306 14.83 -7.69 23.61
N ARG A 307 14.21 -6.52 23.83
CA ARG A 307 14.72 -5.55 24.81
C ARG A 307 14.71 -6.11 26.23
N ARG A 308 13.62 -6.77 26.64
CA ARG A 308 13.52 -7.38 27.97
C ARG A 308 14.59 -8.44 28.20
N ARG A 309 14.87 -9.25 27.18
CA ARG A 309 15.96 -10.24 27.23
C ARG A 309 17.33 -9.58 27.32
N GLU A 310 17.60 -8.57 26.49
CA GLU A 310 18.85 -7.79 26.54
C GLU A 310 19.06 -7.17 27.94
N GLU A 311 18.02 -6.60 28.55
CA GLU A 311 18.07 -6.01 29.90
C GLU A 311 18.33 -7.08 30.98
N ALA A 312 17.63 -8.21 30.93
CA ALA A 312 17.81 -9.31 31.88
C ALA A 312 19.20 -9.96 31.77
N GLU A 313 19.75 -10.10 30.56
CA GLU A 313 21.12 -10.60 30.37
C GLU A 313 22.15 -9.65 30.98
N VAL A 314 21.96 -8.32 30.84
CA VAL A 314 22.84 -7.34 31.47
C VAL A 314 22.77 -7.43 32.99
N GLU A 315 21.57 -7.52 33.57
CA GLU A 315 21.39 -7.63 35.02
C GLU A 315 22.03 -8.91 35.58
N LEU A 316 21.78 -10.06 34.93
CA LEU A 316 22.42 -11.33 35.28
C LEU A 316 23.94 -11.24 35.16
N SER A 317 24.48 -10.57 34.15
CA SER A 317 25.93 -10.42 33.98
C SER A 317 26.58 -9.65 35.13
N VAL A 318 25.90 -8.62 35.66
CA VAL A 318 26.39 -7.81 36.80
C VAL A 318 26.34 -8.61 38.10
N LEU A 319 25.23 -9.28 38.40
CA LEU A 319 25.09 -10.13 39.59
C LEU A 319 26.10 -11.27 39.60
N ALA A 320 26.46 -11.79 38.43
CA ALA A 320 27.35 -12.92 38.35
C ALA A 320 28.84 -12.56 38.60
N VAL A 321 29.22 -11.28 38.63
CA VAL A 321 30.61 -10.83 38.84
C VAL A 321 30.83 -9.95 40.07
N THR A 322 29.77 -9.57 40.78
CA THR A 322 29.81 -8.73 41.98
C THR A 322 29.38 -9.50 43.23
N ASP A 323 29.89 -9.10 44.40
CA ASP A 323 29.45 -9.60 45.70
C ASP A 323 28.26 -8.78 46.21
N GLY A 324 27.17 -9.47 46.57
CA GLY A 324 25.90 -8.83 46.93
C GLY A 324 25.90 -8.04 48.24
N LEU A 325 26.88 -8.26 49.13
CA LEU A 325 26.98 -7.52 50.39
C LEU A 325 27.82 -6.24 50.24
N THR A 326 28.99 -6.37 49.63
CA THR A 326 30.03 -5.32 49.61
C THR A 326 30.06 -4.51 48.33
N GLY A 327 29.43 -4.98 47.25
CA GLY A 327 29.47 -4.35 45.92
C GLY A 327 30.83 -4.48 45.21
N LEU A 328 31.81 -5.16 45.81
CA LEU A 328 33.10 -5.47 45.21
C LEU A 328 32.98 -6.59 44.17
N ALA A 329 34.06 -6.89 43.46
CA ALA A 329 34.10 -8.11 42.65
C ALA A 329 33.91 -9.35 43.55
N ASN A 330 33.23 -10.38 43.05
CA ASN A 330 33.15 -11.65 43.78
C ASN A 330 34.38 -12.52 43.50
N ARG A 331 34.54 -13.59 44.30
CA ARG A 331 35.63 -14.58 44.13
C ARG A 331 35.78 -15.06 42.69
N ARG A 332 34.67 -15.34 41.98
CA ARG A 332 34.71 -15.82 40.60
C ARG A 332 35.31 -14.80 39.64
N MET A 333 35.00 -13.52 39.82
CA MET A 333 35.61 -12.44 39.03
C MET A 333 37.09 -12.26 39.38
N PHE A 334 37.44 -12.40 40.66
CA PHE A 334 38.84 -12.43 41.11
C PHE A 334 39.63 -13.55 40.46
N ASP A 335 39.18 -14.80 40.52
CA ASP A 335 39.90 -15.96 39.96
C ASP A 335 40.17 -15.76 38.45
N ARG A 336 39.19 -15.24 37.71
CA ARG A 336 39.34 -14.92 36.27
C ARG A 336 40.37 -13.83 36.02
N GLN A 337 40.36 -12.77 36.83
CA GLN A 337 41.29 -11.65 36.66
C GLN A 337 42.70 -12.00 37.13
N LEU A 338 42.84 -12.83 38.16
CA LEU A 338 44.13 -13.37 38.59
C LEU A 338 44.76 -14.19 37.47
N GLU A 339 44.02 -15.11 36.84
CA GLU A 339 44.51 -15.89 35.70
C GLU A 339 44.96 -14.99 34.54
N ALA A 340 44.16 -13.96 34.22
CA ALA A 340 44.45 -13.02 33.15
C ALA A 340 45.68 -12.14 33.45
N ALA A 341 45.79 -11.62 34.67
CA ALA A 341 46.92 -10.83 35.13
C ALA A 341 48.20 -11.69 35.15
N TRP A 342 48.12 -12.91 35.67
CA TRP A 342 49.25 -13.85 35.71
C TRP A 342 49.82 -14.12 34.31
N LEU A 343 48.96 -14.42 33.33
CA LEU A 343 49.37 -14.65 31.94
C LEU A 343 49.94 -13.40 31.26
N ARG A 344 49.41 -12.21 31.58
CA ARG A 344 49.92 -10.94 31.06
C ARG A 344 51.32 -10.67 31.61
N SER A 345 51.46 -10.69 32.93
CA SER A 345 52.73 -10.43 33.60
C SER A 345 53.79 -11.48 33.30
N ALA A 346 53.43 -12.74 33.03
CA ALA A 346 54.36 -13.76 32.53
C ALA A 346 55.01 -13.39 31.19
N ARG A 347 54.27 -12.71 30.30
CA ARG A 347 54.77 -12.24 29.00
C ARG A 347 55.60 -10.97 29.15
N GLU A 348 55.17 -10.07 30.02
CA GLU A 348 55.79 -8.76 30.24
C GLU A 348 56.97 -8.83 31.22
N LYS A 349 57.16 -9.98 31.89
CA LYS A 349 58.13 -10.20 32.97
C LYS A 349 57.97 -9.17 34.11
N SER A 350 56.73 -8.81 34.39
CA SER A 350 56.37 -7.87 35.45
C SER A 350 55.88 -8.59 36.71
N PRO A 351 55.96 -7.98 37.89
CA PRO A 351 55.47 -8.57 39.11
C PRO A 351 53.94 -8.54 39.18
N VAL A 352 53.34 -9.59 39.76
CA VAL A 352 51.96 -9.64 40.23
C VAL A 352 52.00 -9.75 41.75
N SER A 353 51.36 -8.80 42.41
CA SER A 353 51.21 -8.81 43.86
C SER A 353 49.77 -9.11 44.27
N LEU A 354 49.62 -9.77 45.41
CA LEU A 354 48.33 -10.14 45.97
C LEU A 354 48.32 -9.82 47.46
N LEU A 355 47.26 -9.15 47.90
CA LEU A 355 46.98 -8.91 49.31
C LEU A 355 45.76 -9.73 49.72
N LEU A 356 45.92 -10.62 50.70
CA LEU A 356 44.79 -11.19 51.43
C LEU A 356 44.58 -10.37 52.71
N VAL A 357 43.38 -9.85 52.88
CA VAL A 357 42.98 -8.98 53.99
C VAL A 357 41.89 -9.68 54.77
N ASP A 358 42.06 -9.80 56.07
CA ASP A 358 41.07 -10.42 56.95
C ASP A 358 40.83 -9.56 58.19
N VAL A 359 39.57 -9.52 58.60
CA VAL A 359 39.11 -8.72 59.73
C VAL A 359 39.46 -9.41 61.03
N ASP A 360 40.30 -8.76 61.83
CA ASP A 360 40.79 -9.34 63.08
C ASP A 360 39.63 -9.60 64.05
N GLN A 361 39.54 -10.84 64.53
CA GLN A 361 38.56 -11.26 65.53
C GLN A 361 37.09 -11.02 65.08
N PHE A 362 36.79 -11.13 63.78
CA PHE A 362 35.46 -10.86 63.23
C PHE A 362 34.35 -11.73 63.81
N LYS A 363 34.63 -13.01 64.09
CA LYS A 363 33.67 -13.87 64.81
C LYS A 363 33.26 -13.28 66.15
N ALA A 364 34.23 -12.83 66.96
CA ALA A 364 33.93 -12.17 68.23
C ALA A 364 33.22 -10.82 68.05
N TYR A 365 33.46 -10.11 66.94
CA TYR A 365 32.69 -8.91 66.58
C TYR A 365 31.21 -9.26 66.39
N ASN A 366 30.93 -10.30 65.61
CA ASN A 366 29.57 -10.78 65.36
C ASN A 366 28.89 -11.31 66.63
N ASP A 367 29.63 -12.01 67.49
CA ASP A 367 29.09 -12.55 68.74
C ASP A 367 28.66 -11.43 69.70
N ILE A 368 29.31 -10.25 69.65
CA ILE A 368 28.99 -9.08 70.50
C ILE A 368 27.90 -8.20 69.89
N TYR A 369 28.02 -7.87 68.59
CA TYR A 369 27.19 -6.84 67.95
C TYR A 369 26.12 -7.40 66.99
N GLY A 370 26.12 -8.71 66.77
CA GLY A 370 25.23 -9.40 65.85
C GLY A 370 25.70 -9.35 64.39
N HIS A 371 25.24 -10.31 63.59
CA HIS A 371 25.62 -10.45 62.18
C HIS A 371 25.31 -9.22 61.32
N GLN A 372 24.20 -8.51 61.60
CA GLN A 372 23.86 -7.30 60.84
C GLN A 372 24.90 -6.19 61.04
N ALA A 373 25.44 -6.03 62.25
CA ALA A 373 26.53 -5.10 62.51
C ALA A 373 27.84 -5.56 61.85
N GLY A 374 28.06 -6.88 61.77
CA GLY A 374 29.16 -7.47 61.01
C GLY A 374 29.10 -7.17 59.51
N ASP A 375 27.90 -7.26 58.93
CA ASP A 375 27.66 -6.93 57.53
C ASP A 375 27.98 -5.45 57.22
N GLU A 376 27.54 -4.51 58.07
CA GLU A 376 27.90 -3.10 57.94
C GLU A 376 29.41 -2.87 58.10
N CYS A 377 30.04 -3.61 59.03
CA CYS A 377 31.49 -3.60 59.20
C CYS A 377 32.20 -4.03 57.90
N LEU A 378 31.77 -5.13 57.27
CA LEU A 378 32.33 -5.59 56.00
C LEU A 378 32.14 -4.58 54.86
N ARG A 379 30.99 -3.91 54.78
CA ARG A 379 30.77 -2.83 53.79
C ARG A 379 31.72 -1.66 54.00
N THR A 380 31.94 -1.28 55.26
CA THR A 380 32.82 -0.16 55.62
C THR A 380 34.27 -0.48 55.27
N ILE A 381 34.74 -1.68 55.61
CA ILE A 381 36.09 -2.14 55.24
C ILE A 381 36.24 -2.25 53.73
N ALA A 382 35.27 -2.84 53.03
CA ALA A 382 35.26 -2.95 51.57
C ALA A 382 35.43 -1.57 50.90
N GLY A 383 34.70 -0.56 51.39
CA GLY A 383 34.84 0.82 50.92
C GLY A 383 36.22 1.42 51.19
N ALA A 384 36.81 1.15 52.35
CA ALA A 384 38.16 1.61 52.69
C ALA A 384 39.23 0.99 51.78
N ILE A 385 39.12 -0.31 51.50
CA ILE A 385 40.06 -1.04 50.63
C ILE A 385 39.91 -0.58 49.17
N ALA A 386 38.68 -0.50 48.65
CA ALA A 386 38.42 0.04 47.31
C ALA A 386 38.91 1.50 47.17
N GLY A 387 38.83 2.28 48.24
CA GLY A 387 39.36 3.63 48.29
C GLY A 387 40.89 3.72 48.33
N ALA A 388 41.62 2.63 48.57
CA ALA A 388 43.08 2.55 48.50
C ALA A 388 43.57 2.01 47.13
N ALA A 389 42.91 0.98 46.62
CA ALA A 389 43.23 0.34 45.34
C ALA A 389 42.66 1.12 44.14
N ARG A 390 43.27 2.28 43.83
CA ARG A 390 42.79 3.21 42.80
C ARG A 390 43.53 3.13 41.47
N ARG A 391 44.59 2.32 41.34
CA ARG A 391 45.37 2.29 40.10
C ARG A 391 44.60 1.54 39.02
N PRO A 392 44.73 1.95 37.75
CA PRO A 392 44.24 1.14 36.64
C PRO A 392 44.87 -0.26 36.69
N GLY A 393 44.03 -1.30 36.78
CA GLY A 393 44.49 -2.69 36.88
C GLY A 393 44.33 -3.30 38.27
N ASP A 394 44.24 -2.49 39.33
CA ASP A 394 43.93 -3.00 40.67
C ASP A 394 42.51 -3.58 40.69
N LEU A 395 42.34 -4.72 41.35
CA LEU A 395 41.04 -5.34 41.57
C LEU A 395 40.86 -5.67 43.04
N VAL A 396 39.79 -5.14 43.63
CA VAL A 396 39.35 -5.52 44.97
C VAL A 396 38.17 -6.47 44.86
N ALA A 397 38.25 -7.61 45.54
CA ALA A 397 37.20 -8.60 45.57
C ALA A 397 36.94 -9.13 46.98
N ARG A 398 35.71 -9.60 47.23
CA ARG A 398 35.43 -10.42 48.40
C ARG A 398 35.73 -11.87 48.07
N TYR A 399 36.72 -12.43 48.76
CA TYR A 399 37.23 -13.78 48.52
C TYR A 399 36.50 -14.83 49.36
N GLY A 400 36.13 -14.48 50.59
CA GLY A 400 35.48 -15.36 51.56
C GLY A 400 34.44 -14.64 52.43
N GLY A 401 34.08 -15.23 53.57
CA GLY A 401 33.09 -14.68 54.50
C GLY A 401 33.49 -13.28 55.00
N GLU A 402 34.67 -13.17 55.63
CA GLU A 402 35.27 -11.91 56.08
C GLU A 402 36.57 -11.56 55.34
N GLU A 403 36.94 -12.37 54.36
CA GLU A 403 38.20 -12.25 53.62
C GLU A 403 38.01 -11.40 52.36
N LEU A 404 38.82 -10.36 52.25
CA LEU A 404 38.93 -9.53 51.06
C LEU A 404 40.28 -9.74 50.39
N VAL A 405 40.32 -9.59 49.08
CA VAL A 405 41.54 -9.77 48.30
C VAL A 405 41.76 -8.56 47.40
N VAL A 406 43.01 -8.14 47.28
CA VAL A 406 43.43 -7.09 46.36
C VAL A 406 44.47 -7.66 45.40
N LEU A 407 44.12 -7.73 44.13
CA LEU A 407 45.03 -8.10 43.04
C LEU A 407 45.69 -6.84 42.50
N LEU A 408 47.02 -6.84 42.44
CA LEU A 408 47.86 -5.70 42.11
C LEU A 408 48.85 -6.07 41.00
N PRO A 409 48.42 -6.04 39.73
CA PRO A 409 49.32 -6.23 38.59
C PRO A 409 50.35 -5.10 38.51
N ASP A 410 51.55 -5.41 38.01
CA ASP A 410 52.64 -4.45 37.82
C ASP A 410 52.96 -3.65 39.09
N LEU A 411 52.93 -4.35 40.23
CA LEU A 411 53.33 -3.83 41.53
C LEU A 411 54.32 -4.79 42.16
N ASP A 412 55.49 -4.26 42.51
CA ASP A 412 56.52 -5.01 43.20
C ASP A 412 56.20 -5.18 44.70
N GLU A 413 57.04 -5.93 45.40
CA GLU A 413 56.82 -6.26 46.82
C GLU A 413 56.79 -5.00 47.68
N ALA A 414 57.68 -4.04 47.44
CA ALA A 414 57.75 -2.80 48.20
C ALA A 414 56.46 -1.97 48.05
N GLY A 415 55.95 -1.84 46.82
CA GLY A 415 54.71 -1.13 46.57
C GLY A 415 53.49 -1.87 47.12
N ALA A 416 53.46 -3.20 47.05
CA ALA A 416 52.39 -4.02 47.60
C ALA A 416 52.31 -3.90 49.13
N VAL A 417 53.45 -3.91 49.82
CA VAL A 417 53.54 -3.67 51.27
C VAL A 417 53.09 -2.27 51.64
N ALA A 418 53.50 -1.25 50.88
CA ALA A 418 53.04 0.12 51.13
C ALA A 418 51.52 0.25 51.01
N MET A 419 50.91 -0.40 50.02
CA MET A 419 49.45 -0.42 49.87
C MET A 419 48.76 -1.24 50.97
N ALA A 420 49.35 -2.37 51.38
CA ALA A 420 48.85 -3.18 52.49
C ALA A 420 48.84 -2.38 53.81
N GLU A 421 49.90 -1.63 54.09
CA GLU A 421 49.98 -0.74 55.26
C GLU A 421 48.99 0.43 55.14
N GLU A 422 48.80 0.99 53.95
CA GLU A 422 47.79 2.03 53.71
C GLU A 422 46.38 1.50 54.00
N ILE A 423 46.05 0.28 53.52
CA ILE A 423 44.77 -0.39 53.79
C ILE A 423 44.60 -0.61 55.30
N ARG A 424 45.60 -1.19 55.97
CA ARG A 424 45.57 -1.45 57.41
C ARG A 424 45.33 -0.17 58.21
N ALA A 425 46.12 0.87 57.92
CA ALA A 425 46.01 2.16 58.58
C ALA A 425 44.65 2.83 58.31
N LYS A 426 44.15 2.79 57.07
CA LYS A 426 42.81 3.30 56.73
C LYS A 426 41.73 2.64 57.55
N VAL A 427 41.74 1.30 57.66
CA VAL A 427 40.76 0.59 58.49
C VAL A 427 40.89 0.98 59.97
N GLU A 428 42.11 1.04 60.50
CA GLU A 428 42.36 1.46 61.89
C GLU A 428 41.84 2.88 62.17
N THR A 429 42.00 3.82 61.22
CA THR A 429 41.48 5.19 61.34
C THR A 429 39.96 5.31 61.31
N LEU A 430 39.23 4.29 60.87
CA LEU A 430 37.76 4.28 60.96
C LEU A 430 37.28 4.28 62.42
N ARG A 431 38.13 3.83 63.37
CA ARG A 431 37.83 3.77 64.81
C ARG A 431 36.50 3.07 65.15
N VAL A 432 36.13 2.05 64.38
CA VAL A 432 34.97 1.22 64.68
C VAL A 432 35.23 0.45 65.98
N ARG A 433 34.32 0.53 66.94
CA ARG A 433 34.47 -0.10 68.26
C ARG A 433 34.46 -1.63 68.14
N HIS A 434 35.46 -2.32 68.67
CA HIS A 434 35.50 -3.79 68.78
C HIS A 434 36.10 -4.20 70.13
N GLU A 435 35.23 -4.45 71.12
CA GLU A 435 35.65 -4.67 72.51
C GLU A 435 36.49 -5.93 72.71
N ALA A 436 36.31 -6.93 71.85
CA ALA A 436 37.11 -8.15 71.86
C ALA A 436 38.50 -7.99 71.22
N ASN A 437 38.83 -6.86 70.57
CA ASN A 437 40.17 -6.59 70.04
C ASN A 437 41.08 -5.98 71.12
N ILE A 438 41.63 -6.78 72.02
CA ILE A 438 42.55 -6.25 73.03
C ILE A 438 43.97 -6.12 72.42
N PRO A 439 44.69 -5.00 72.64
CA PRO A 439 44.38 -3.88 73.54
C PRO A 439 43.70 -2.67 72.88
N THR A 440 43.56 -2.63 71.55
CA THR A 440 43.13 -1.44 70.81
C THR A 440 41.65 -1.09 71.01
N GLN A 441 40.81 -2.09 71.32
CA GLN A 441 39.35 -2.04 71.41
C GLN A 441 38.67 -1.46 70.16
N THR A 442 39.38 -1.48 69.03
CA THR A 442 38.92 -1.02 67.73
C THR A 442 39.10 -2.11 66.71
N LEU A 443 38.26 -2.10 65.68
CA LEU A 443 38.35 -2.99 64.53
C LEU A 443 39.69 -2.78 63.81
N THR A 444 40.39 -3.88 63.53
CA THR A 444 41.63 -3.88 62.76
C THR A 444 41.57 -4.96 61.69
N VAL A 445 42.50 -4.90 60.73
CA VAL A 445 42.70 -5.96 59.75
C VAL A 445 44.14 -6.44 59.80
N SER A 446 44.33 -7.73 59.54
CA SER A 446 45.63 -8.30 59.23
C SER A 446 45.75 -8.47 57.73
N VAL A 447 46.93 -8.24 57.17
CA VAL A 447 47.16 -8.34 55.72
C VAL A 447 48.34 -9.26 55.44
N GLY A 448 48.11 -10.27 54.60
CA GLY A 448 49.15 -11.09 54.01
C GLY A 448 49.47 -10.61 52.60
N SER A 449 50.72 -10.25 52.35
CA SER A 449 51.20 -9.84 51.03
C SER A 449 52.11 -10.90 50.41
N ALA A 450 51.88 -11.20 49.13
CA ALA A 450 52.79 -12.02 48.33
C ALA A 450 53.00 -11.38 46.96
N THR A 451 54.23 -11.48 46.47
CA THR A 451 54.61 -10.97 45.15
C THR A 451 55.38 -12.04 44.40
N ARG A 452 55.04 -12.22 43.12
CA ARG A 452 55.77 -13.11 42.21
C ARG A 452 55.94 -12.44 40.86
N ILE A 453 57.02 -12.78 40.16
CA ILE A 453 57.15 -12.53 38.73
C ILE A 453 56.76 -13.84 38.04
N PRO A 454 55.58 -13.92 37.40
CA PRO A 454 55.12 -15.15 36.77
C PRO A 454 56.07 -15.62 35.66
N SER A 455 56.16 -16.93 35.44
CA SER A 455 56.83 -17.51 34.28
C SER A 455 55.81 -18.22 33.37
N LEU A 456 56.13 -18.34 32.09
CA LEU A 456 55.30 -19.09 31.14
C LEU A 456 55.38 -20.62 31.37
N ASP A 457 56.36 -21.09 32.13
CA ASP A 457 56.54 -22.49 32.51
C ASP A 457 55.66 -22.83 33.73
N ARG A 458 54.42 -23.24 33.46
CA ARG A 458 53.44 -23.63 34.49
C ARG A 458 53.83 -24.88 35.28
N SER A 459 54.86 -25.61 34.88
CA SER A 459 55.33 -26.79 35.63
C SER A 459 56.01 -26.43 36.95
N ARG A 460 56.39 -25.16 37.14
CA ARG A 460 57.08 -24.69 38.34
C ARG A 460 56.17 -23.95 39.31
N HIS A 461 55.35 -23.00 38.81
CA HIS A 461 54.56 -22.09 39.65
C HIS A 461 53.26 -21.67 38.94
N GLY A 462 52.16 -21.57 39.68
CA GLY A 462 50.83 -21.17 39.16
C GLY A 462 50.17 -20.07 39.99
N PRO A 463 49.09 -19.45 39.49
CA PRO A 463 48.42 -18.35 40.21
C PRO A 463 47.91 -18.73 41.61
N GLU A 464 47.51 -20.00 41.81
CA GLU A 464 47.08 -20.54 43.11
C GLU A 464 48.18 -20.48 44.19
N GLU A 465 49.45 -20.55 43.78
CA GLU A 465 50.57 -20.40 44.69
C GLU A 465 50.66 -18.99 45.27
N LEU A 466 50.32 -17.96 44.47
CA LEU A 466 50.32 -16.58 44.95
C LEU A 466 49.29 -16.39 46.07
N ILE A 467 48.12 -17.02 45.94
CA ILE A 467 47.09 -17.07 46.98
C ILE A 467 47.63 -17.81 48.21
N THR A 468 48.26 -18.96 48.02
CA THR A 468 48.79 -19.78 49.12
C THR A 468 49.88 -19.05 49.91
N LEU A 469 50.76 -18.31 49.22
CA LEU A 469 51.79 -17.49 49.84
C LEU A 469 51.19 -16.32 50.62
N ALA A 470 50.22 -15.61 50.04
CA ALA A 470 49.54 -14.50 50.71
C ALA A 470 48.73 -14.98 51.92
N ASP A 471 48.09 -16.16 51.86
CA ASP A 471 47.41 -16.80 52.99
C ASP A 471 48.39 -17.17 54.11
N ALA A 472 49.52 -17.80 53.79
CA ALA A 472 50.56 -18.11 54.76
C ALA A 472 51.19 -16.85 55.40
N ALA A 473 51.25 -15.74 54.65
CA ALA A 473 51.65 -14.45 55.19
C ALA A 473 50.56 -13.90 56.14
N LEU A 474 49.29 -13.92 55.73
CA LEU A 474 48.17 -13.48 56.55
C LEU A 474 48.09 -14.25 57.86
N TYR A 475 48.28 -15.57 57.80
CA TYR A 475 48.33 -16.42 58.98
C TYR A 475 49.43 -15.99 59.96
N ARG A 476 50.63 -15.68 59.47
CA ARG A 476 51.73 -15.12 60.29
C ARG A 476 51.37 -13.76 60.88
N ALA A 477 50.77 -12.85 60.09
CA ALA A 477 50.29 -11.57 60.60
C ALA A 477 49.31 -11.75 61.78
N LYS A 478 48.40 -12.71 61.68
CA LYS A 478 47.46 -13.05 62.76
C LYS A 478 48.14 -13.66 63.98
N GLN A 479 49.13 -14.52 63.80
CA GLN A 479 49.87 -15.15 64.91
C GLN A 479 50.77 -14.18 65.65
N ASP A 480 51.43 -13.26 64.94
CA ASP A 480 52.42 -12.37 65.53
C ASP A 480 51.80 -11.23 66.34
N GLY A 481 50.47 -11.16 66.41
CA GLY A 481 49.72 -10.22 67.24
C GLY A 481 48.71 -9.36 66.49
N ARG A 482 48.35 -9.72 65.25
CA ARG A 482 47.32 -9.04 64.44
C ARG A 482 47.64 -7.58 64.13
N ASN A 483 46.71 -6.87 63.47
CA ASN A 483 46.84 -5.48 63.05
C ASN A 483 48.21 -5.17 62.41
N ARG A 484 48.60 -5.96 61.42
CA ARG A 484 49.90 -5.83 60.74
C ARG A 484 49.90 -6.40 59.34
N VAL A 485 50.91 -6.01 58.58
CA VAL A 485 51.24 -6.63 57.31
C VAL A 485 52.35 -7.66 57.52
N ALA A 486 52.20 -8.83 56.93
CA ALA A 486 53.29 -9.80 56.79
C ALA A 486 53.51 -10.13 55.32
N THR A 487 54.76 -10.43 54.94
CA THR A 487 55.11 -10.80 53.57
C THR A 487 55.57 -12.25 53.48
N ALA A 488 55.13 -12.96 52.45
CA ALA A 488 55.69 -14.25 52.08
C ALA A 488 56.77 -14.08 51.02
N LYS A 489 57.97 -14.58 51.30
CA LYS A 489 59.05 -14.62 50.34
C LYS A 489 58.89 -15.83 49.45
N ALA A 490 58.85 -15.57 48.16
CA ALA A 490 59.19 -16.52 47.12
C ALA A 490 60.61 -17.06 47.37
N ALA A 491 60.75 -18.34 47.70
CA ALA A 491 62.05 -19.02 47.71
C ALA A 491 62.64 -19.12 46.30
#